data_AF-A0A957HFW8-F1
#
_entry.id   AF-A0A957HFW8-F1
#
_cell.length_a   1.000
_cell.length_b   1.000
_cell.length_c   1.000
_cell.angle_alpha   90.00
_cell.angle_beta   90.00
_cell.angle_gamma   90.00
#
_symmetry.space_group_name_H-M   'P 1'
#
loop_
_entity.id
_entity.type
_entity.pdbx_description
1 polymer ?
#
loop_
_entity_poly.entity_id
_entity_poly.type
_entity_poly.pdbx_seq_one_letter_code
_entity_poly.pdbx_strand_id
1 'polypeptide(L)'
;MASILDSVDQRTQLVGENRLELLTFRLQRGKLFAINVFKVQEVQTMPRLTVMPQSHPNVVGVTHARGRTIPVIDLSAAIGLGPLQDRTQCNIIISEYNMTIQAFM
;
A
#
# COMPACT_ATOMS: atom_id res chain seq x y z
N MET A 1 -9.40 11.91 -30.44
CA MET A 1 -10.25 10.74 -30.10
C MET A 1 -9.48 9.41 -30.03
N ALA A 2 -8.18 9.35 -30.38
CA ALA A 2 -7.36 8.12 -30.28
C ALA A 2 -6.94 7.74 -28.85
N SER A 3 -6.74 8.74 -27.97
CA SER A 3 -6.13 8.55 -26.64
C SER A 3 -6.88 7.63 -25.67
N ILE A 4 -8.20 7.45 -25.83
CA ILE A 4 -8.98 6.61 -24.91
C ILE A 4 -8.84 5.13 -25.29
N LEU A 5 -8.83 4.82 -26.59
CA LEU A 5 -8.65 3.45 -27.09
C LEU A 5 -7.24 2.93 -26.78
N ASP A 6 -6.22 3.78 -26.93
CA ASP A 6 -4.83 3.44 -26.56
C ASP A 6 -4.69 3.09 -25.06
N SER A 7 -5.43 3.77 -24.19
CA SER A 7 -5.41 3.50 -22.74
C SER A 7 -6.14 2.21 -22.34
N VAL A 8 -7.12 1.80 -23.15
CA VAL A 8 -7.83 0.52 -22.98
C VAL A 8 -6.95 -0.61 -23.49
N ASP A 9 -6.29 -0.44 -24.64
CA ASP A 9 -5.39 -1.42 -25.24
C ASP A 9 -4.14 -1.69 -24.40
N GLN A 10 -3.54 -0.67 -23.78
CA GLN A 10 -2.44 -0.87 -22.84
C GLN A 10 -2.84 -1.71 -21.63
N ARG A 11 -4.07 -1.53 -21.11
CA ARG A 11 -4.58 -2.31 -19.98
C ARG A 11 -4.94 -3.73 -20.37
N THR A 12 -5.45 -3.97 -21.58
CA THR A 12 -5.80 -5.32 -22.06
C THR A 12 -4.57 -6.12 -22.52
N GLN A 13 -3.53 -5.49 -23.06
CA GLN A 13 -2.28 -6.16 -23.46
C GLN A 13 -1.43 -6.65 -22.27
N LEU A 14 -1.46 -5.96 -21.13
CA LEU A 14 -0.79 -6.44 -19.91
C LEU A 14 -1.31 -7.81 -19.44
N VAL A 15 -2.61 -8.06 -19.63
CA VAL A 15 -3.26 -9.35 -19.32
C VAL A 15 -2.91 -10.42 -20.36
N GLY A 16 -2.71 -10.02 -21.63
CA GLY A 16 -2.38 -10.93 -22.74
C GLY A 16 -0.92 -11.41 -22.77
N GLU A 17 0.03 -10.63 -22.25
CA GLU A 17 1.46 -10.99 -22.22
C GLU A 17 1.97 -11.50 -20.86
N ASN A 18 1.10 -11.64 -19.86
CA ASN A 18 1.45 -12.12 -18.51
C ASN A 18 2.59 -11.31 -17.86
N ARG A 19 2.60 -9.98 -18.09
CA ARG A 19 3.60 -9.07 -17.54
C ARG A 19 3.30 -8.75 -16.08
N LEU A 20 4.25 -9.04 -15.21
CA LEU A 20 4.16 -8.72 -13.78
C LEU A 20 4.71 -7.32 -13.52
N GLU A 21 3.83 -6.38 -13.15
CA GLU A 21 4.22 -5.06 -12.68
C GLU A 21 4.28 -5.02 -11.15
N LEU A 22 5.40 -4.50 -10.63
CA LEU A 22 5.68 -4.45 -9.21
C LEU A 22 5.99 -3.02 -8.76
N LEU A 23 5.31 -2.57 -7.71
CA LEU A 23 5.70 -1.40 -6.96
C LEU A 23 6.76 -1.80 -5.94
N THR A 24 7.96 -1.21 -6.07
CA THR A 24 9.08 -1.48 -5.17
C THR A 24 9.16 -0.44 -4.06
N PHE A 25 9.53 -0.87 -2.87
CA PHE A 25 9.66 -0.02 -1.69
C PHE A 25 10.71 -0.56 -0.73
N ARG A 26 11.11 0.23 0.26
CA ARG A 26 12.10 -0.17 1.27
C ARG A 26 11.50 -0.10 2.66
N LEU A 27 11.83 -1.09 3.49
CA LEU A 27 11.49 -1.12 4.92
C LEU A 27 12.76 -0.87 5.75
N GLN A 28 12.67 -1.13 7.06
CA GLN A 28 13.80 -1.09 7.99
C GLN A 28 15.07 -1.72 7.37
N ARG A 29 16.22 -1.07 7.60
CA ARG A 29 17.55 -1.50 7.13
C ARG A 29 17.72 -1.50 5.60
N GLY A 30 16.85 -0.82 4.86
CA GLY A 30 17.03 -0.55 3.43
C GLY A 30 16.80 -1.74 2.50
N LYS A 31 16.29 -2.87 3.02
CA LYS A 31 15.95 -4.04 2.19
C LYS A 31 14.84 -3.67 1.20
N LEU A 32 15.01 -4.09 -0.05
CA LEU A 32 14.05 -3.88 -1.13
C LEU A 32 12.94 -4.93 -1.06
N PHE A 33 11.70 -4.45 -1.09
CA PHE A 33 10.47 -5.24 -1.16
C PHE A 33 9.66 -4.81 -2.38
N ALA A 34 8.67 -5.62 -2.72
CA ALA A 34 7.79 -5.35 -3.84
C ALA A 34 6.38 -5.87 -3.59
N ILE A 35 5.40 -5.19 -4.17
CA ILE A 35 3.99 -5.60 -4.21
C ILE A 35 3.48 -5.52 -5.64
N ASN A 36 2.58 -6.42 -6.02
CA ASN A 36 1.92 -6.35 -7.31
C ASN A 36 1.11 -5.04 -7.43
N VAL A 37 1.30 -4.30 -8.51
CA VAL A 37 0.61 -3.02 -8.75
C VAL A 37 -0.91 -3.18 -8.76
N PHE A 38 -1.45 -4.32 -9.21
CA PHE A 38 -2.89 -4.60 -9.18
C PHE A 38 -3.49 -4.68 -7.77
N LYS A 39 -2.64 -4.81 -6.74
CA LYS A 39 -3.07 -4.82 -5.34
C LYS A 39 -3.01 -3.44 -4.70
N VAL A 40 -2.42 -2.46 -5.38
CA VAL A 40 -2.25 -1.09 -4.89
C VAL A 40 -3.39 -0.24 -5.42
N GLN A 41 -4.15 0.40 -4.52
CA GLN A 41 -5.15 1.39 -4.90
C GLN A 41 -4.52 2.77 -5.07
N GLU A 42 -3.64 3.17 -4.16
CA GLU A 42 -2.89 4.43 -4.22
C GLU A 42 -1.69 4.40 -3.24
N VAL A 43 -0.73 5.30 -3.48
CA VAL A 43 0.38 5.59 -2.56
C VAL A 43 0.28 7.05 -2.15
N GLN A 44 0.32 7.31 -0.85
CA GLN A 44 0.26 8.68 -0.31
C GLN A 44 1.28 8.88 0.80
N THR A 45 1.67 10.13 1.04
CA THR A 45 2.49 10.49 2.20
C THR A 45 1.74 10.17 3.50
N MET A 46 2.46 9.73 4.53
CA MET A 46 1.90 9.37 5.83
C MET A 46 0.99 10.48 6.37
N PRO A 47 -0.33 10.25 6.48
CA PRO A 47 -1.24 11.21 7.07
C PRO A 47 -1.17 11.13 8.60
N ARG A 48 -1.82 12.08 9.28
CA ARG A 48 -2.03 11.95 10.73
C ARG A 48 -2.90 10.73 11.02
N LEU A 49 -2.40 9.83 11.86
CA LEU A 49 -3.10 8.63 12.26
C LEU A 49 -3.93 8.87 13.53
N THR A 50 -5.10 8.24 13.58
CA THR A 50 -5.91 8.14 14.81
C THR A 50 -5.63 6.80 15.47
N VAL A 51 -5.26 6.82 16.75
CA VAL A 51 -4.97 5.58 17.50
C VAL A 51 -6.27 4.83 17.75
N MET A 52 -6.26 3.53 17.48
CA MET A 52 -7.40 2.65 17.72
C MET A 52 -7.19 1.88 19.04
N PRO A 53 -8.07 2.04 20.05
CA PRO A 53 -7.97 1.27 21.28
C PRO A 53 -8.09 -0.23 21.03
N GLN A 54 -7.36 -1.04 21.81
CA GLN A 54 -7.39 -2.51 21.74
C GLN A 54 -7.07 -3.09 20.35
N SER A 55 -6.36 -2.34 19.50
CA SER A 55 -5.92 -2.82 18.20
C SER A 55 -4.79 -3.84 18.33
N HIS A 56 -4.61 -4.64 17.27
CA HIS A 56 -3.45 -5.52 17.17
C HIS A 56 -2.13 -4.70 17.26
N PRO A 57 -1.06 -5.21 17.88
CA PRO A 57 0.20 -4.45 18.07
C PRO A 57 0.84 -3.90 16.79
N ASN A 58 0.61 -4.57 15.65
CA ASN A 58 1.11 -4.13 14.35
C ASN A 58 0.25 -3.03 13.70
N VAL A 59 -0.93 -2.74 14.24
CA VAL A 59 -1.78 -1.64 13.77
C VAL A 59 -1.33 -0.37 14.47
N VAL A 60 -0.85 0.59 13.69
CA VAL A 60 -0.36 1.87 14.20
C VAL A 60 -1.51 2.87 14.42
N GLY A 61 -2.61 2.67 13.71
CA GLY A 61 -3.82 3.45 13.85
C GLY A 61 -4.70 3.31 12.63
N VAL A 62 -5.57 4.30 12.43
CA VAL A 62 -6.44 4.41 11.27
C VAL A 62 -6.24 5.76 10.59
N THR A 63 -6.46 5.78 9.28
CA THR A 63 -6.54 7.00 8.47
C THR A 63 -7.87 7.04 7.72
N HIS A 64 -8.28 8.23 7.30
CA HIS A 64 -9.42 8.40 6.41
C HIS A 64 -8.94 8.69 4.99
N ALA A 65 -9.32 7.85 4.03
CA ALA A 65 -9.09 8.09 2.62
C ALA A 65 -10.34 7.68 1.82
N ARG A 66 -10.71 8.50 0.83
CA ARG A 66 -11.85 8.27 -0.07
C ARG A 66 -13.16 7.90 0.66
N GLY A 67 -13.42 8.56 1.80
CA GLY A 67 -14.63 8.34 2.61
C GLY A 67 -14.64 7.03 3.39
N ARG A 68 -13.51 6.33 3.51
CA ARG A 68 -13.38 5.07 4.27
C ARG A 68 -12.34 5.23 5.39
N THR A 69 -12.59 4.56 6.51
CA THR A 69 -11.62 4.38 7.60
C THR A 69 -10.74 3.18 7.26
N ILE A 70 -9.44 3.42 7.07
CA ILE A 70 -8.49 2.41 6.64
C ILE A 70 -7.50 2.14 7.79
N PRO A 71 -7.34 0.89 8.24
CA PRO A 71 -6.30 0.54 9.20
C PRO A 71 -4.92 0.68 8.57
N VAL A 72 -3.98 1.27 9.31
CA VAL A 72 -2.59 1.42 8.92
C VAL A 72 -1.74 0.45 9.73
N ILE A 73 -1.04 -0.43 9.03
CA ILE A 73 -0.26 -1.53 9.59
C ILE A 73 1.23 -1.24 9.37
N ASP A 74 2.04 -1.36 10.42
CA ASP A 74 3.49 -1.37 10.32
C ASP A 74 3.92 -2.70 9.69
N LEU A 75 4.25 -2.66 8.40
CA LEU A 75 4.58 -3.87 7.66
C LEU A 75 5.88 -4.49 8.15
N SER A 76 6.86 -3.65 8.49
CA SER A 76 8.15 -4.08 9.05
C SER A 76 7.96 -4.88 10.34
N ALA A 77 7.12 -4.40 11.26
CA ALA A 77 6.76 -5.13 12.47
C ALA A 77 6.02 -6.44 12.12
N ALA A 78 5.04 -6.37 11.20
CA ALA A 78 4.20 -7.51 10.83
C ALA A 78 4.98 -8.69 10.22
N ILE A 79 6.07 -8.42 9.51
CA ILE A 79 6.93 -9.46 8.91
C ILE A 79 8.14 -9.81 9.78
N GLY A 80 8.19 -9.36 11.04
CA GLY A 80 9.22 -9.74 12.00
C GLY A 80 10.55 -8.99 11.86
N LEU A 81 10.59 -7.86 11.16
CA LEU A 81 11.78 -7.00 11.07
C LEU A 81 11.86 -5.95 12.20
N GLY A 82 10.84 -5.91 13.06
CA GLY A 82 10.66 -4.89 14.09
C GLY A 82 9.98 -3.62 13.54
N PRO A 83 9.47 -2.76 14.42
CA PRO A 83 8.74 -1.56 14.02
C PRO A 83 9.64 -0.55 13.31
N LEU A 84 9.04 0.25 12.41
CA LEU A 84 9.74 1.36 11.78
C LEU A 84 10.14 2.41 12.82
N GLN A 85 11.43 2.72 12.89
CA GLN A 85 11.99 3.69 13.85
C GLN A 85 11.71 5.14 13.46
N ASP A 86 11.88 5.49 12.18
CA ASP A 86 11.55 6.81 11.65
C ASP A 86 10.24 6.72 10.88
N ARG A 87 9.26 7.52 11.32
CA ARG A 87 7.91 7.59 10.73
C ARG A 87 7.62 8.97 10.11
N THR A 88 8.60 9.88 10.12
CA THR A 88 8.42 11.28 9.74
C THR A 88 8.36 11.48 8.22
N GLN A 89 9.02 10.61 7.45
CA GLN A 89 9.03 10.63 5.98
C GLN A 89 8.56 9.30 5.37
N CYS A 90 7.59 8.65 5.99
CA CYS A 90 6.99 7.43 5.45
C CYS A 90 5.91 7.75 4.41
N ASN A 91 5.80 6.90 3.40
CA ASN A 91 4.60 6.80 2.58
C ASN A 91 3.80 5.60 3.06
N ILE A 92 2.48 5.64 2.85
CA ILE A 92 1.61 4.49 3.03
C ILE A 92 1.12 3.98 1.67
N ILE A 93 1.12 2.67 1.53
CA ILE A 93 0.60 1.96 0.35
C ILE A 93 -0.79 1.47 0.73
N ILE A 94 -1.83 2.06 0.14
CA ILE A 94 -3.20 1.57 0.30
C ILE A 94 -3.39 0.41 -0.67
N SER A 95 -3.81 -0.73 -0.12
CA SER A 95 -3.95 -1.97 -0.86
C SER A 95 -5.29 -2.64 -0.59
N GLU A 96 -5.70 -3.52 -1.51
CA GLU A 96 -6.90 -4.33 -1.37
C GLU A 96 -6.59 -5.82 -1.51
N TYR A 97 -7.00 -6.60 -0.51
CA TYR A 97 -6.97 -8.05 -0.55
C TYR A 97 -8.26 -8.62 0.04
N ASN A 98 -8.86 -9.62 -0.60
CA ASN A 98 -10.07 -10.30 -0.12
C ASN A 98 -11.20 -9.32 0.24
N MET A 99 -11.42 -8.30 -0.60
CA MET A 99 -12.44 -7.25 -0.43
C MET A 99 -12.23 -6.37 0.82
N THR A 100 -11.09 -6.46 1.49
CA THR A 100 -10.71 -5.56 2.59
C THR A 100 -9.63 -4.59 2.11
N ILE A 101 -9.69 -3.37 2.63
CA ILE A 101 -8.73 -2.30 2.32
C ILE A 101 -7.87 -2.05 3.56
N GLN A 102 -6.56 -2.02 3.36
CA GLN A 102 -5.57 -1.79 4.40
C GLN A 102 -4.41 -1.00 3.84
N ALA A 103 -3.83 -0.16 4.69
CA ALA A 103 -2.63 0.58 4.38
C ALA A 103 -1.42 -0.06 5.05
N PHE A 104 -0.33 -0.18 4.31
CA PHE A 104 0.97 -0.59 4.83
C PHE A 104 1.89 0.61 4.89
N MET A 105 2.55 0.79 6.04
CA MET A 105 3.70 1.70 6.19
C MET A 105 5.01 0.92 6.19
#